data_AF-A0A1N7LYX1-F1
#
_entry.id   AF-A0A1N7LYX1-F1
#
_cell.length_a   1.000
_cell.length_b   1.000
_cell.length_c   1.000
_cell.angle_alpha   90.00
_cell.angle_beta   90.00
_cell.angle_gamma   90.00
#
_symmetry.space_group_name_H-M   'P 1'
#
loop_
_entity.id
_entity.type
_entity.pdbx_description
1 polymer ?
#
loop_
_entity_poly.entity_id
_entity_poly.type
_entity_poly.pdbx_seq_one_letter_code
_entity_poly.pdbx_strand_id
1 'polypeptide(L)'
;MIFKLDRQFLRRTKLKIVAIGIAFIAAGATFAYAMALEEDWKFLLGIFFVYLGFKKIKELKCWDANNSKISLEINPDIISVSDFNEARSLKVESITKAVLQPIHGKIKSIIIHSSGGGETKLEGFEAMDKVAGQLKAILGESNVKTAKLFHR
;
A
#
# COMPACT_ATOMS: atom_id res chain seq x y z
N MET A 1 8.83 18.59 -4.07
CA MET A 1 9.84 17.87 -3.24
C MET A 1 9.63 16.37 -3.42
N ILE A 2 10.71 15.57 -3.45
CA ILE A 2 10.64 14.13 -3.74
C ILE A 2 10.93 13.32 -2.47
N PHE A 3 10.04 12.38 -2.15
CA PHE A 3 10.14 11.42 -1.06
C PHE A 3 10.32 10.01 -1.62
N LYS A 4 11.21 9.23 -1.01
CA LYS A 4 11.47 7.84 -1.36
C LYS A 4 10.74 6.90 -0.40
N LEU A 5 10.61 5.64 -0.79
CA LEU A 5 10.03 4.61 0.07
C LEU A 5 10.99 4.23 1.20
N ASP A 6 10.49 4.12 2.43
CA ASP A 6 11.28 3.71 3.59
C ASP A 6 11.68 2.23 3.47
N ARG A 7 12.98 1.95 3.64
CA ARG A 7 13.53 0.59 3.61
C ARG A 7 12.92 -0.31 4.70
N GLN A 8 12.61 0.23 5.88
CA GLN A 8 12.01 -0.58 6.95
C GLN A 8 10.57 -0.96 6.64
N PHE A 9 9.80 -0.02 6.08
CA PHE A 9 8.46 -0.29 5.58
C PHE A 9 8.48 -1.40 4.54
N LEU A 10 9.38 -1.31 3.55
CA LEU A 10 9.49 -2.32 2.50
C LEU A 10 9.81 -3.71 3.06
N ARG A 11 10.75 -3.83 4.02
CA ARG A 11 11.07 -5.10 4.67
C ARG A 11 9.87 -5.72 5.40
N ARG A 12 9.09 -4.91 6.13
CA ARG A 12 7.90 -5.40 6.86
C ARG A 12 6.79 -5.85 5.91
N THR A 13 6.54 -5.06 4.87
CA THR A 13 5.54 -5.40 3.85
C THR A 13 5.96 -6.65 3.07
N LYS A 14 7.26 -6.80 2.76
CA LYS A 14 7.83 -8.02 2.17
C LYS A 14 7.56 -9.25 3.02
N LEU A 15 7.87 -9.18 4.33
CA LEU A 15 7.62 -10.29 5.25
C LEU A 15 6.13 -10.68 5.32
N LYS A 16 5.22 -9.70 5.39
CA LYS A 16 3.78 -9.96 5.39
C LYS A 16 3.32 -10.65 4.11
N ILE A 17 3.76 -10.17 2.93
CA ILE A 17 3.36 -10.74 1.65
C ILE A 17 3.93 -12.16 1.49
N VAL A 18 5.17 -12.41 1.92
CA VAL A 18 5.75 -13.77 1.94
C VAL A 18 4.96 -14.68 2.86
N ALA A 19 4.66 -14.25 4.08
CA ALA A 19 3.90 -15.06 5.03
C ALA A 19 2.51 -15.44 4.49
N ILE A 20 1.78 -14.47 3.92
CA ILE A 20 0.48 -14.71 3.28
C ILE A 20 0.62 -15.65 2.07
N GLY A 21 1.62 -15.43 1.23
CA GLY A 21 1.88 -16.27 0.06
C GLY A 21 2.16 -17.73 0.44
N ILE A 22 3.02 -17.95 1.45
CA ILE A 22 3.32 -19.29 1.97
C ILE A 22 2.07 -19.91 2.60
N ALA A 23 1.27 -19.15 3.35
CA ALA A 23 0.03 -19.65 3.95
C ALA A 23 -0.96 -20.13 2.87
N PHE A 24 -1.13 -19.38 1.78
CA PHE A 24 -1.97 -19.80 0.65
C PHE A 24 -1.44 -21.07 -0.04
N ILE A 25 -0.11 -21.18 -0.23
CA ILE A 25 0.49 -22.37 -0.84
C ILE A 25 0.31 -23.59 0.05
N ALA A 26 0.61 -23.47 1.36
CA ALA A 26 0.47 -24.57 2.30
C ALA A 26 -0.99 -25.01 2.42
N ALA A 27 -1.92 -24.09 2.68
CA ALA A 27 -3.33 -24.41 2.80
C ALA A 27 -3.89 -24.99 1.50
N GLY A 28 -3.56 -24.38 0.35
CA GLY A 28 -3.99 -24.84 -0.96
C GLY A 28 -3.47 -26.23 -1.31
N ALA A 29 -2.19 -26.51 -1.04
CA ALA A 29 -1.59 -27.83 -1.28
C ALA A 29 -2.21 -28.91 -0.38
N THR A 30 -2.41 -28.61 0.91
CA THR A 30 -3.02 -29.55 1.86
C THR A 30 -4.47 -29.85 1.48
N PHE A 31 -5.24 -28.82 1.09
CA PHE A 31 -6.63 -28.97 0.64
C PHE A 31 -6.72 -29.73 -0.70
N ALA A 32 -5.86 -29.41 -1.67
CA ALA A 32 -5.82 -30.11 -2.94
C ALA A 32 -5.51 -31.60 -2.75
N TYR A 33 -4.55 -31.92 -1.89
CA TYR A 33 -4.18 -33.30 -1.58
C TYR A 33 -5.34 -34.07 -0.94
N ALA A 34 -6.00 -33.48 0.06
CA ALA A 34 -7.14 -34.12 0.73
C ALA A 34 -8.29 -34.39 -0.25
N MET A 35 -8.68 -33.41 -1.06
CA MET A 35 -9.76 -33.56 -2.04
C MET A 35 -9.39 -34.51 -3.18
N ALA A 36 -8.11 -34.58 -3.57
CA ALA A 36 -7.64 -35.51 -4.59
C ALA A 36 -7.72 -36.98 -4.12
N LEU A 37 -7.45 -37.25 -2.84
CA LEU A 37 -7.63 -38.57 -2.24
C LEU A 37 -9.11 -39.01 -2.21
N GLU A 38 -10.01 -38.04 -2.10
CA GLU A 38 -11.46 -38.26 -2.15
C GLU A 38 -12.04 -38.29 -3.58
N GLU A 39 -11.19 -38.16 -4.61
CA GLU A 39 -11.59 -38.01 -6.02
C GLU A 39 -12.59 -36.85 -6.26
N ASP A 40 -12.60 -35.84 -5.39
CA ASP A 40 -13.47 -34.67 -5.48
C ASP A 40 -12.82 -33.56 -6.31
N TRP A 41 -13.51 -33.14 -7.39
CA TRP A 41 -13.11 -32.04 -8.28
C TRP A 41 -12.75 -30.73 -7.57
N LYS A 42 -13.20 -30.53 -6.33
CA LYS A 42 -12.79 -29.41 -5.46
C LYS A 42 -11.28 -29.32 -5.25
N PHE A 43 -10.49 -30.36 -5.54
CA PHE A 43 -9.02 -30.26 -5.55
C PHE A 43 -8.52 -29.09 -6.41
N LEU A 44 -9.25 -28.72 -7.47
CA LEU A 44 -8.96 -27.56 -8.32
C LEU A 44 -8.96 -26.23 -7.56
N LEU A 45 -9.80 -26.10 -6.52
CA LEU A 45 -9.82 -24.92 -5.65
C LEU A 45 -8.53 -24.81 -4.83
N GLY A 46 -7.98 -25.93 -4.38
CA GLY A 46 -6.68 -25.98 -3.71
C GLY A 46 -5.54 -25.55 -4.63
N ILE A 47 -5.54 -26.04 -5.88
CA ILE A 47 -4.58 -25.63 -6.92
C ILE A 47 -4.69 -24.12 -7.19
N PHE A 48 -5.91 -23.57 -7.24
CA PHE A 48 -6.13 -22.13 -7.40
C PHE A 48 -5.52 -21.31 -6.26
N PHE A 49 -5.66 -21.73 -5.00
CA PHE A 49 -5.02 -21.06 -3.87
C PHE A 49 -3.48 -21.10 -3.94
N VAL A 50 -2.91 -22.24 -4.36
CA VAL A 50 -1.47 -22.35 -4.61
C VAL A 50 -1.03 -21.33 -5.67
N TYR A 51 -1.76 -21.23 -6.78
CA TYR A 51 -1.52 -20.24 -7.83
C TYR A 51 -1.55 -18.80 -7.30
N LEU A 52 -2.55 -18.44 -6.49
CA LEU A 52 -2.64 -17.10 -5.88
C LEU A 52 -1.42 -16.79 -5.00
N GLY A 53 -0.96 -17.77 -4.21
CA GLY A 53 0.24 -17.62 -3.40
C GLY A 53 1.50 -17.36 -4.23
N PHE A 54 1.71 -18.13 -5.30
CA PHE A 54 2.81 -17.91 -6.24
C PHE A 54 2.73 -16.56 -6.94
N LYS A 55 1.53 -16.16 -7.41
CA LYS A 55 1.30 -14.86 -8.04
C LYS A 55 1.70 -13.72 -7.10
N LYS A 56 1.30 -13.79 -5.82
CA LYS A 56 1.67 -12.78 -4.82
C LYS A 56 3.17 -12.70 -4.54
N ILE A 57 3.86 -13.84 -4.49
CA ILE A 57 5.32 -13.86 -4.31
C ILE A 57 6.03 -13.28 -5.53
N LYS A 58 5.53 -13.53 -6.75
CA LYS A 58 6.09 -12.96 -7.97
C LYS A 58 5.92 -11.43 -8.03
N GLU A 59 4.74 -10.92 -7.68
CA GLU A 59 4.49 -9.47 -7.55
C GLU A 59 5.50 -8.82 -6.59
N LEU A 60 5.76 -9.47 -5.45
CA LEU A 60 6.72 -8.98 -4.47
C LEU A 60 8.15 -8.92 -4.99
N LYS A 61 8.61 -9.93 -5.73
CA LYS A 61 9.94 -9.91 -6.37
C LYS A 61 10.07 -8.75 -7.34
N CYS A 62 9.00 -8.46 -8.09
CA CYS A 62 8.96 -7.32 -9.01
C CYS A 62 9.06 -5.97 -8.26
N TRP A 63 8.34 -5.83 -7.15
CA TRP A 63 8.42 -4.66 -6.28
C TRP A 63 9.80 -4.47 -5.65
N ASP A 64 10.43 -5.54 -5.18
CA ASP A 64 11.76 -5.47 -4.55
C ASP A 64 12.83 -5.05 -5.55
N ALA A 65 12.76 -5.54 -6.80
CA ALA A 65 13.69 -5.16 -7.87
C ALA A 65 13.55 -3.69 -8.31
N ASN A 66 12.36 -3.10 -8.15
CA ASN A 66 12.04 -1.77 -8.66
C ASN A 66 11.75 -0.72 -7.57
N ASN A 67 11.97 -1.05 -6.30
CA ASN A 67 11.64 -0.17 -5.17
C ASN A 67 12.32 1.19 -5.22
N SER A 68 13.51 1.27 -5.83
CA SER A 68 14.31 2.49 -5.97
C SER A 68 13.68 3.50 -6.93
N LYS A 69 12.72 3.06 -7.74
CA LYS A 69 11.96 3.88 -8.68
C LYS A 69 10.64 4.39 -8.10
N ILE A 70 10.21 3.86 -6.95
CA ILE A 70 8.98 4.31 -6.30
C ILE A 70 9.25 5.62 -5.57
N SER A 71 8.57 6.69 -6.00
CA SER A 71 8.75 8.02 -5.43
C SER A 71 7.43 8.78 -5.34
N LEU A 72 7.33 9.62 -4.31
CA LEU A 72 6.25 10.56 -4.11
C LEU A 72 6.80 11.96 -4.33
N GLU A 73 6.24 12.67 -5.29
CA GLU A 73 6.53 14.07 -5.53
C GLU A 73 5.34 14.93 -5.11
N ILE A 74 5.63 15.96 -4.31
CA ILE A 74 4.62 16.92 -3.86
C ILE A 74 5.01 18.29 -4.37
N ASN A 75 4.16 18.84 -5.24
CA ASN A 75 4.24 20.19 -5.78
C ASN A 75 2.96 20.96 -5.41
N PRO A 76 2.95 22.30 -5.49
CA PRO A 76 1.80 23.12 -5.10
C PRO A 76 0.51 22.77 -5.86
N ASP A 77 0.63 22.32 -7.10
CA ASP A 77 -0.52 22.05 -7.97
C ASP A 77 -0.86 20.55 -8.06
N ILE A 78 0.13 19.67 -7.84
CA ILE A 78 0.01 18.23 -8.12
C ILE A 78 0.78 17.41 -7.07
N ILE A 79 0.16 16.33 -6.62
CA ILE A 79 0.80 15.23 -5.90
C ILE A 79 0.93 14.06 -6.87
N SER A 80 2.17 13.62 -7.12
CA SER A 80 2.45 12.51 -8.03
C SER A 80 3.09 11.35 -7.29
N VAL A 81 2.55 10.16 -7.49
CA VAL A 81 3.17 8.89 -7.10
C VAL A 81 3.62 8.20 -8.37
N SER A 82 4.91 8.04 -8.52
CA SER A 82 5.48 7.19 -9.55
C SER A 82 5.71 5.81 -8.97
N ASP A 83 5.00 4.81 -9.48
CA ASP A 83 5.43 3.43 -9.39
C ASP A 83 6.15 3.02 -10.68
N PHE A 84 6.81 1.87 -10.68
CA PHE A 84 7.66 1.45 -11.79
C PHE A 84 6.89 1.09 -13.08
N ASN A 85 5.56 1.01 -13.02
CA ASN A 85 4.68 0.73 -14.15
C ASN A 85 3.82 1.93 -14.54
N GLU A 86 3.42 2.75 -13.57
CA GLU A 86 2.44 3.83 -13.72
C GLU A 86 2.82 5.05 -12.88
N ALA A 87 2.73 6.23 -13.48
CA ALA A 87 2.71 7.49 -12.75
C ALA A 87 1.26 7.89 -12.52
N ARG A 88 0.87 8.00 -11.25
CA ARG A 88 -0.45 8.45 -10.83
C ARG A 88 -0.31 9.85 -10.25
N SER A 89 -1.07 10.79 -10.77
CA SER A 89 -1.08 12.16 -10.28
C SER A 89 -2.46 12.56 -9.79
N LEU A 90 -2.48 13.35 -8.73
CA LEU A 90 -3.66 13.92 -8.13
C LEU A 90 -3.47 15.44 -8.06
N LYS A 91 -4.37 16.18 -8.69
CA LYS A 91 -4.32 17.63 -8.62
C LYS A 91 -4.73 18.11 -7.23
N VAL A 92 -4.01 19.08 -6.70
CA VAL A 92 -4.26 19.65 -5.37
C VAL A 92 -5.66 20.26 -5.27
N GLU A 93 -6.14 20.93 -6.32
CA GLU A 93 -7.51 21.47 -6.41
C GLU A 93 -8.61 20.42 -6.23
N SER A 94 -8.32 19.16 -6.54
CA SER A 94 -9.27 18.06 -6.38
C SER A 94 -9.29 17.49 -4.96
N ILE A 95 -8.39 17.92 -4.07
CA ILE A 95 -8.28 17.42 -2.71
C ILE A 95 -9.20 18.23 -1.81
N THR A 96 -10.20 17.55 -1.23
CA THR A 96 -11.13 18.17 -0.28
C THR A 96 -10.59 18.15 1.14
N LYS A 97 -9.85 17.10 1.49
CA LYS A 97 -9.36 16.89 2.86
C LYS A 97 -8.20 15.92 2.90
N ALA A 98 -7.25 16.15 3.79
CA ALA A 98 -6.26 15.16 4.19
C ALA A 98 -6.42 14.79 5.67
N VAL A 99 -6.28 13.50 5.99
CA VAL A 99 -6.36 12.96 7.35
C VAL A 99 -5.03 12.32 7.70
N LEU A 100 -4.31 12.91 8.65
CA LEU A 100 -3.06 12.37 9.19
C LEU A 100 -3.35 11.31 10.24
N GLN A 101 -2.72 10.14 10.14
CA GLN A 101 -2.92 9.02 11.06
C GLN A 101 -1.62 8.73 11.86
N PRO A 102 -1.51 9.24 13.10
CA PRO A 102 -0.31 9.10 13.94
C PRO A 102 -0.30 7.85 14.85
N ILE A 103 0.69 6.96 14.74
CA ILE A 103 0.89 5.85 15.71
C ILE A 103 2.07 6.19 16.61
N HIS A 104 1.87 6.16 17.92
CA HIS A 104 2.88 6.49 18.93
C HIS A 104 3.55 7.86 18.64
N GLY A 105 2.75 8.86 18.28
CA GLY A 105 3.21 10.22 18.02
C GLY A 105 3.90 10.45 16.66
N LYS A 106 4.02 9.43 15.80
CA LYS A 106 4.61 9.56 14.44
C LYS A 106 3.58 9.34 13.36
N ILE A 107 3.54 10.16 12.32
CA ILE A 107 2.62 9.95 11.18
C ILE A 107 2.98 8.63 10.48
N LYS A 108 2.01 7.70 10.39
CA LYS A 108 2.19 6.42 9.70
C LYS A 108 1.56 6.39 8.32
N SER A 109 0.41 7.02 8.19
CA SER A 109 -0.32 7.11 6.94
C SER A 109 -1.08 8.41 6.86
N ILE A 110 -1.41 8.80 5.64
CA ILE A 110 -2.20 9.97 5.32
C ILE A 110 -3.29 9.53 4.35
N ILE A 111 -4.55 9.79 4.68
CA ILE A 111 -5.68 9.54 3.80
C ILE A 111 -6.03 10.85 3.10
N ILE A 112 -6.05 10.85 1.78
CA ILE A 112 -6.43 11.98 0.96
C ILE A 112 -7.82 11.70 0.40
N HIS A 113 -8.77 12.58 0.69
CA HIS A 113 -10.10 12.55 0.11
C HIS A 113 -10.15 13.50 -1.08
N SER A 114 -10.67 13.00 -2.20
CA SER A 114 -10.86 13.77 -3.42
C SER A 114 -12.31 14.23 -3.58
N SER A 115 -12.54 15.30 -4.33
CA SER A 115 -13.88 15.83 -4.64
C SER A 115 -14.72 14.87 -5.46
N GLY A 116 -14.07 13.97 -6.21
CA GLY A 116 -14.73 12.86 -6.93
C GLY A 116 -15.14 11.68 -6.04
N GLY A 117 -14.99 11.77 -4.72
CA GLY A 117 -15.35 10.71 -3.77
C GLY A 117 -14.31 9.60 -3.61
N GLY A 118 -13.20 9.65 -4.34
CA GLY A 118 -12.09 8.71 -4.20
C GLY A 118 -11.25 8.98 -2.96
N GLU A 119 -10.72 7.91 -2.36
CA GLU A 119 -9.79 7.96 -1.24
C GLU A 119 -8.43 7.37 -1.64
N THR A 120 -7.36 8.12 -1.37
CA THR A 120 -5.99 7.69 -1.63
C THR A 120 -5.21 7.64 -0.33
N LYS A 121 -4.65 6.47 0.01
CA LYS A 121 -3.81 6.31 1.19
C LYS A 121 -2.33 6.43 0.80
N LEU A 122 -1.64 7.38 1.41
CA LEU A 122 -0.18 7.50 1.36
C LEU A 122 0.42 6.88 2.62
N GLU A 123 1.30 5.91 2.47
CA GLU A 123 2.02 5.29 3.58
C GLU A 123 3.39 4.77 3.14
N GLY A 124 4.30 4.62 4.11
CA GLY A 124 5.58 3.94 3.87
C GLY A 124 6.66 4.79 3.21
N PHE A 125 6.46 6.09 3.02
CA PHE A 125 7.50 7.01 2.56
C PHE A 125 8.45 7.43 3.70
N GLU A 126 9.68 7.75 3.34
CA GLU A 126 10.66 8.33 4.25
C GLU A 126 10.14 9.67 4.79
N ALA A 127 10.32 9.91 6.08
CA ALA A 127 9.92 11.14 6.75
C ALA A 127 8.45 11.55 6.50
N MET A 128 7.51 10.64 6.77
CA MET A 128 6.06 10.91 6.71
C MET A 128 5.62 12.19 7.43
N ASP A 129 6.31 12.60 8.50
CA ASP A 129 6.04 13.86 9.19
C ASP A 129 6.33 15.10 8.30
N LYS A 130 7.36 15.03 7.45
CA LYS A 130 7.67 16.07 6.46
C LYS A 130 6.64 16.08 5.33
N VAL A 131 6.21 14.91 4.88
CA VAL A 131 5.10 14.77 3.91
C VAL A 131 3.84 15.45 4.46
N ALA A 132 3.49 15.17 5.71
CA ALA A 132 2.36 15.81 6.38
C ALA A 132 2.53 17.34 6.49
N GLY A 133 3.73 17.81 6.84
CA GLY A 133 4.04 19.25 6.89
C GLY A 133 3.85 19.95 5.54
N GLN A 134 4.29 19.32 4.44
CA GLN A 134 4.09 19.87 3.10
C GLN A 134 2.62 19.88 2.68
N LEU A 135 1.87 18.82 3.00
CA LEU A 135 0.43 18.79 2.73
C LEU A 135 -0.32 19.88 3.51
N LYS A 136 0.08 20.16 4.76
CA LYS A 136 -0.47 21.29 5.52
C LYS A 136 -0.17 22.63 4.87
N ALA A 137 1.06 22.82 4.39
CA ALA A 137 1.45 24.06 3.71
C ALA A 137 0.68 24.29 2.41
N ILE A 138 0.38 23.22 1.67
CA ILE A 138 -0.30 23.29 0.36
C ILE A 138 -1.83 23.37 0.50
N LEU A 139 -2.41 22.51 1.34
CA LEU A 139 -3.87 22.41 1.49
C LEU A 139 -4.45 23.42 2.50
N GLY A 140 -3.60 24.02 3.33
CA GLY A 140 -4.00 24.85 4.46
C GLY A 140 -4.41 24.02 5.69
N GLU A 141 -4.25 24.59 6.87
CA GLU A 141 -4.49 23.89 8.15
C GLU A 141 -5.94 23.45 8.33
N SER A 142 -6.91 24.17 7.76
CA SER A 142 -8.34 23.82 7.84
C SER A 142 -8.69 22.50 7.15
N ASN A 143 -7.94 22.16 6.09
CA ASN A 143 -8.20 21.00 5.24
C ASN A 143 -7.39 19.77 5.67
N VAL A 144 -6.45 19.92 6.60
CA VAL A 144 -5.64 18.82 7.13
C VAL A 144 -6.02 18.53 8.57
N LYS A 145 -6.67 17.38 8.80
CA LYS A 145 -7.06 16.93 10.14
C LYS A 145 -6.13 15.84 10.64
N THR A 146 -5.79 15.88 11.92
CA THR A 146 -5.12 14.74 12.57
C THR A 146 -6.17 13.83 13.20
N ALA A 147 -6.18 12.55 12.82
CA ALA A 147 -7.07 11.57 13.42
C ALA A 147 -6.70 11.35 14.90
N LYS A 148 -7.69 11.45 15.79
CA LYS A 148 -7.52 11.15 17.23
C LYS A 148 -7.54 9.66 17.55
N LEU A 149 -8.16 8.86 16.67
CA LEU A 149 -8.30 7.41 16.77
C LEU A 149 -8.03 6.78 15.40
N PHE A 150 -7.31 5.67 15.37
CA PHE A 150 -7.15 4.88 14.14
C PHE A 150 -8.47 4.20 13.81
N HIS A 151 -9.04 4.50 12.65
CA HIS A 151 -9.91 3.51 11.99
C HIS A 151 -8.98 2.41 11.46
N ARG A 152 -9.13 1.22 12.05
CA ARG A 152 -8.43 -0.01 11.67
C ARG A 152 -8.95 -0.54 10.35
#